data_AF-A0A2D8N544-F1
#
_entry.id   AF-A0A2D8N544-F1
#
_cell.length_a   1.000
_cell.length_b   1.000
_cell.length_c   1.000
_cell.angle_alpha   90.00
_cell.angle_beta   90.00
_cell.angle_gamma   90.00
#
_symmetry.space_group_name_H-M   'P 1'
#
loop_
_entity.id
_entity.type
_entity.pdbx_description
1 polymer ?
#
loop_
_entity_poly.entity_id
_entity_poly.type
_entity_poly.pdbx_seq_one_letter_code
_entity_poly.pdbx_strand_id
1 'polypeptide(L)' 'ANAFLQHMVRNIAGVLLEIGQGGRDPDWINELIACRDRTQGGLTAAPDGLYLTGVAYPSDFSLPQCYEIPVFLQIAG' A
#
# COMPACT_ATOMS: atom_id res chain seq x y z
N ALA A 1 6.69 7.08 3.66
CA ALA A 1 5.66 8.12 3.49
C ALA A 1 5.39 8.78 4.84
N ASN A 2 5.01 10.05 4.86
CA ASN A 2 4.74 10.82 6.09
C ASN A 2 3.24 10.93 6.43
N ALA A 3 2.36 10.79 5.44
CA ALA A 3 0.91 10.68 5.58
C ALA A 3 0.33 9.95 4.35
N PHE A 4 -0.93 9.51 4.45
CA PHE A 4 -1.66 8.87 3.35
C PHE A 4 -3.04 9.48 3.21
N LEU A 5 -3.51 9.64 1.97
CA LEU A 5 -4.90 9.99 1.69
C LEU A 5 -5.83 8.79 1.95
N GLN A 6 -7.13 9.06 2.08
CA GLN A 6 -8.13 8.02 2.23
C GLN A 6 -8.03 6.99 1.08
N HIS A 7 -7.93 5.71 1.43
CA HIS A 7 -7.76 4.58 0.51
C HIS A 7 -6.47 4.56 -0.32
N MET A 8 -5.52 5.50 -0.14
CA MET A 8 -4.32 5.62 -0.98
C MET A 8 -3.56 4.30 -1.16
N VAL A 9 -3.21 3.64 -0.05
CA VAL A 9 -2.43 2.39 -0.08
C VAL A 9 -3.20 1.28 -0.81
N ARG A 10 -4.51 1.14 -0.56
CA ARG A 10 -5.36 0.11 -1.19
C ARG A 10 -5.62 0.40 -2.67
N ASN A 11 -5.66 1.66 -3.06
CA ASN A 11 -5.77 2.06 -4.47
C ASN A 11 -4.48 1.70 -5.23
N ILE A 12 -3.32 2.00 -4.66
CA ILE A 12 -2.02 1.63 -5.23
C ILE A 12 -1.92 0.10 -5.34
N ALA A 13 -2.23 -0.63 -4.26
CA ALA A 13 -2.22 -2.10 -4.27
C ALA A 13 -3.15 -2.67 -5.35
N GLY A 14 -4.33 -2.08 -5.56
CA GLY A 14 -5.26 -2.50 -6.60
C GLY A 14 -4.71 -2.33 -8.02
N VAL A 15 -4.08 -1.20 -8.31
CA VAL A 15 -3.40 -0.95 -9.60
C VAL A 15 -2.27 -1.96 -9.82
N LEU A 16 -1.46 -2.21 -8.79
CA LEU A 16 -0.35 -3.16 -8.87
C LEU A 16 -0.83 -4.61 -9.04
N LEU A 17 -1.96 -4.99 -8.45
CA LEU A 17 -2.57 -6.31 -8.66
C LEU A 17 -2.99 -6.51 -10.13
N GLU A 18 -3.62 -5.51 -10.75
CA GLU A 18 -4.03 -5.55 -12.16
C GLU A 18 -2.82 -5.74 -13.09
N ILE A 19 -1.72 -5.01 -12.82
CA ILE A 19 -0.46 -5.13 -13.55
C ILE A 19 0.17 -6.51 -13.31
N GLY A 20 0.27 -6.94 -12.05
CA GLY A 20 0.91 -8.20 -11.68
C GLY A 20 0.21 -9.45 -12.23
N GLN A 21 -1.09 -9.35 -12.54
CA GLN A 21 -1.86 -10.40 -13.20
C GLN A 21 -1.79 -10.34 -14.73
N GLY A 22 -1.10 -9.35 -15.30
CA GLY A 22 -0.97 -9.15 -16.75
C GLY A 22 -2.19 -8.49 -17.40
N GLY A 23 -3.12 -7.92 -16.62
CA GLY A 23 -4.30 -7.23 -17.14
C GLY A 23 -3.99 -5.83 -17.70
N ARG A 24 -2.88 -5.23 -17.26
CA ARG A 24 -2.39 -3.92 -17.70
C ARG A 24 -0.87 -3.92 -17.85
N ASP A 25 -0.38 -3.07 -18.75
CA ASP A 25 1.05 -2.85 -18.92
C ASP A 25 1.65 -2.14 -17.69
N PRO A 26 2.89 -2.45 -17.26
CA PRO A 26 3.56 -1.75 -16.17
C PRO A 26 3.60 -0.22 -16.32
N ASP A 27 3.67 0.31 -17.54
CA ASP A 27 3.70 1.76 -17.80
C ASP A 27 2.37 2.46 -17.44
N TRP A 28 1.27 1.71 -17.32
CA TRP A 28 -0.04 2.25 -16.96
C TRP A 28 -0.03 3.03 -15.64
N ILE A 29 0.80 2.65 -14.67
CA ILE A 29 0.90 3.39 -13.40
C ILE A 29 1.39 4.83 -13.60
N ASN A 30 2.27 5.05 -14.58
CA ASN A 30 2.77 6.38 -14.91
C ASN A 30 1.66 7.24 -15.52
N GLU A 31 0.85 6.65 -16.40
CA GLU A 31 -0.31 7.31 -16.99
C GLU A 31 -1.32 7.75 -15.93
N LEU A 32 -1.62 6.87 -14.95
CA LEU A 32 -2.54 7.18 -13.85
C LEU A 32 -2.06 8.33 -12.97
N ILE A 33 -0.77 8.37 -12.67
CA ILE A 33 -0.17 9.47 -11.89
C ILE A 33 -0.21 10.77 -12.69
N ALA A 34 0.06 10.71 -14.00
CA ALA A 34 0.04 11.87 -14.88
C ALA A 34 -1.37 12.44 -15.06
N CYS A 35 -2.39 11.59 -15.23
CA CYS A 35 -3.76 12.04 -15.47
C CYS A 35 -4.47 12.57 -14.22
N ARG A 36 -4.03 12.14 -13.02
CA ARG A 36 -4.59 12.56 -11.71
C ARG A 36 -6.09 12.31 -11.57
N ASP A 37 -6.61 11.30 -12.28
CA ASP A 37 -8.02 10.94 -12.27
C ASP A 37 -8.20 9.54 -11.66
N ARG A 38 -8.83 9.50 -10.47
CA ARG A 38 -9.07 8.25 -9.75
C ARG A 38 -10.02 7.32 -10.51
N THR A 39 -10.90 7.84 -11.36
CA THR A 39 -11.85 7.01 -12.13
C THR A 39 -11.16 6.12 -13.14
N GLN A 40 -9.93 6.47 -13.54
CA GLN A 40 -9.12 5.68 -14.49
C GLN A 40 -8.32 4.57 -13.82
N GLY A 41 -8.14 4.61 -12.49
CA GLY A 41 -7.34 3.63 -11.76
C GLY A 41 -8.05 2.31 -11.50
N GLY A 42 -7.29 1.32 -11.04
CA GLY A 42 -7.81 -0.01 -10.70
C GLY A 42 -8.82 -0.03 -9.55
N LEU A 43 -9.40 -1.22 -9.31
CA LEU A 43 -10.28 -1.46 -8.18
C LEU A 43 -9.54 -1.22 -6.87
N THR A 44 -10.22 -0.66 -5.87
CA THR A 44 -9.64 -0.54 -4.52
C THR A 44 -9.45 -1.95 -3.94
N ALA A 45 -8.22 -2.34 -3.63
CA ALA A 45 -7.93 -3.66 -3.06
C ALA A 45 -8.77 -3.91 -1.79
N ALA A 46 -9.09 -5.18 -1.47
CA ALA A 46 -9.84 -5.53 -0.27
C ALA A 46 -9.15 -5.01 1.02
N PRO A 47 -9.92 -4.64 2.07
CA PRO A 47 -9.34 -4.10 3.30
C PRO A 47 -8.58 -5.15 4.12
N ASP A 48 -9.01 -6.40 4.08
CA ASP A 48 -8.57 -7.45 5.01
C ASP A 48 -7.08 -7.83 4.84
N GLY A 49 -6.47 -7.50 3.70
CA GLY A 49 -5.05 -7.71 3.44
C GLY A 49 -4.13 -6.57 3.88
N LEU A 50 -4.66 -5.44 4.38
CA LEU A 50 -3.86 -4.28 4.78
C LEU A 50 -3.62 -4.25 6.29
N TYR A 51 -2.35 -4.25 6.68
CA TYR A 51 -1.92 -4.18 8.09
C TYR A 51 -1.00 -2.98 8.32
N LEU A 52 -1.24 -2.22 9.39
CA LEU A 52 -0.30 -1.21 9.87
C LEU A 52 0.76 -1.90 10.72
N THR A 53 2.01 -1.92 10.24
CA THR A 53 3.10 -2.68 10.89
C THR A 53 3.96 -1.85 11.83
N GLY A 54 3.87 -0.52 11.78
CA GLY A 54 4.63 0.36 12.67
C GLY A 54 4.38 1.83 12.42
N VAL A 55 4.71 2.64 13.42
CA VAL A 55 4.66 4.11 13.37
C VAL A 55 5.94 4.65 14.01
N ALA A 56 6.58 5.61 13.35
CA ALA A 56 7.79 6.24 13.86
C ALA A 56 7.46 7.49 14.68
N TYR A 57 8.06 7.61 15.86
CA TYR A 57 8.02 8.80 16.71
C TYR A 57 9.46 9.28 17.00
N PRO A 58 9.66 10.56 17.33
CA PRO A 58 10.97 11.06 17.79
C PRO A 58 11.52 10.26 18.97
N SER A 59 12.85 10.13 19.03
CA SER A 59 13.55 9.34 20.06
C SER A 59 13.32 9.83 21.48
N ASP A 60 13.02 11.11 21.67
CA ASP A 60 12.80 11.73 22.98
C ASP A 60 11.63 11.10 23.74
N PHE A 61 10.66 10.52 23.03
CA PHE A 61 9.51 9.85 23.64
C PHE A 61 9.84 8.47 24.22
N SER A 62 11.04 7.92 23.96
CA SER A 62 11.50 6.63 24.49
C SER A 62 10.50 5.49 24.33
N LEU A 63 9.74 5.49 23.22
CA LEU A 63 8.74 4.46 22.95
C LEU A 63 9.41 3.17 22.45
N PRO A 64 8.85 2.00 22.80
CA PRO A 64 9.28 0.74 22.19
C PRO A 64 9.12 0.77 20.67
N GLN A 65 10.16 0.36 19.95
CA GLN A 65 10.09 0.20 18.49
C GLN A 65 9.48 -1.16 18.16
N CYS A 66 8.15 -1.24 18.12
CA CYS A 66 7.44 -2.42 17.62
C CYS A 66 7.17 -2.24 16.12
N TYR A 67 7.98 -2.91 15.30
CA TYR A 67 7.70 -3.14 13.88
C TYR A 67 7.21 -4.58 13.74
N GLU A 68 5.91 -4.78 13.88
CA GLU A 68 5.32 -6.11 13.87
C GLU A 68 4.75 -6.44 12.50
N ILE A 69 5.22 -7.56 11.94
CA ILE A 69 4.67 -8.14 10.72
C ILE A 69 3.59 -9.14 11.17
N PRO A 70 2.43 -9.23 10.47
CA PRO A 70 1.44 -10.24 10.78
C PRO A 70 2.04 -11.64 10.90
N VAL A 71 1.66 -12.37 11.95
CA VAL A 71 2.26 -13.68 12.31
C VAL A 71 2.30 -14.66 11.15
N PHE A 72 1.28 -14.68 10.29
CA PHE A 72 1.22 -15.59 9.16
C PHE A 72 2.34 -15.37 8.11
N LEU A 73 2.91 -14.16 8.03
CA LEU A 73 4.05 -13.86 7.16
C LEU A 73 5.39 -14.28 7.76
N GLN A 74 5.47 -14.53 9.06
CA GLN A 74 6.69 -15.04 9.72
C GLN A 74 6.89 -16.54 9.50
N ILE A 75 5.82 -17.27 9.18
CA ILE A 75 5.82 -18.73 9.01
C ILE A 75 6.07 -19.14 7.54
N ALA A 76 5.95 -18.20 6.61
CA ALA A 76 6.07 -18.46 5.17
C ALA A 76 7.54 -18.48 4.66
N GLY A 77 8.52 -18.66 5.56
CA GLY A 77 9.96 -18.69 5.27
C GLY A 77 10.55 -20.09 5.27
#